data_AF-A0A966B1J5-F1
#
_entry.id   AF-A0A966B1J5-F1
#
_cell.length_a   1.000
_cell.length_b   1.000
_cell.length_c   1.000
_cell.angle_alpha   90.00
_cell.angle_beta   90.00
_cell.angle_gamma   90.00
#
_symmetry.space_group_name_H-M   'P 1'
#
loop_
_entity.id
_entity.type
_entity.pdbx_description
1 polymer ?
#
loop_
_entity_poly.entity_id
_entity_poly.type
_entity_poly.pdbx_seq_one_letter_code
_entity_poly.pdbx_strand_id
1 'polypeptide(L)'
;MAKQSETQLHALDYWQVVRNRYSVILLTFFLVFMTAMVIAYLLPPEYLGRVQIQVQREARDLEVFRETGTVGNLGADSLPYMTFMQTQFEIIQSRETLKEVINNGKDSLGQPLNLLTKWGPSEEDAFRILKKKVET
;
A
#
# COMPACT_ATOMS: atom_id res chain seq x y z
N MET A 1 -13.82 -43.31 -25.94
CA MET A 1 -13.98 -43.40 -24.47
C MET A 1 -13.01 -44.39 -23.79
N ALA A 2 -11.89 -44.80 -24.42
CA ALA A 2 -10.97 -45.81 -23.86
C ALA A 2 -9.67 -45.24 -23.23
N LYS A 3 -9.41 -43.93 -23.34
CA LYS A 3 -8.14 -43.31 -22.90
C LYS A 3 -8.10 -42.97 -21.39
N GLN A 4 -9.26 -42.88 -20.75
CA GLN A 4 -9.37 -42.55 -19.32
C GLN A 4 -9.11 -43.75 -18.39
N SER A 5 -9.36 -44.99 -18.84
CA SER A 5 -9.15 -46.18 -18.01
C SER A 5 -7.68 -46.57 -17.88
N GLU A 6 -6.88 -46.41 -18.95
CA GLU A 6 -5.43 -46.71 -18.92
C GLU A 6 -4.66 -45.74 -17.99
N THR A 7 -5.03 -44.46 -17.99
CA THR A 7 -4.39 -43.46 -17.12
C THR A 7 -4.72 -43.66 -15.63
N GLN A 8 -5.90 -44.18 -15.31
CA GLN A 8 -6.26 -44.49 -13.92
C GLN A 8 -5.60 -45.78 -13.40
N LEU A 9 -5.42 -46.79 -14.24
CA LEU A 9 -4.72 -48.04 -13.87
C LEU A 9 -3.29 -47.76 -13.42
N HIS A 10 -2.56 -46.92 -14.16
CA HIS A 10 -1.20 -46.55 -13.78
C HIS A 10 -1.13 -45.75 -12.47
N ALA A 11 -2.11 -44.88 -12.18
CA ALA A 11 -2.14 -44.12 -10.94
C ALA A 11 -2.31 -45.02 -9.70
N LEU A 12 -3.13 -46.06 -9.80
CA LEU A 12 -3.30 -47.06 -8.74
C LEU A 12 -2.04 -47.89 -8.51
N ASP A 13 -1.31 -48.22 -9.57
CA ASP A 13 -0.03 -48.93 -9.47
C ASP A 13 1.06 -48.05 -8.81
N TYR A 14 1.15 -46.77 -9.15
CA TYR A 14 2.09 -45.85 -8.49
C TYR A 14 1.79 -45.66 -7.01
N TRP A 15 0.50 -45.59 -6.64
CA TRP A 15 0.08 -45.45 -5.25
C TRP A 15 0.60 -46.59 -4.36
N GLN A 16 0.59 -47.83 -4.87
CA GLN A 16 1.12 -48.97 -4.13
C GLN A 16 2.64 -48.92 -3.97
N VAL A 17 3.37 -48.48 -5.01
CA VAL A 17 4.83 -48.32 -4.95
C VAL A 17 5.22 -47.25 -3.92
N VAL A 18 4.48 -46.14 -3.87
CA VAL A 18 4.66 -45.07 -2.87
C VAL A 18 4.46 -45.61 -1.46
N ARG A 19 3.40 -46.40 -1.22
CA ARG A 19 3.16 -47.01 0.10
C ARG A 19 4.25 -48.01 0.49
N ASN A 20 4.75 -48.80 -0.46
CA ASN A 20 5.76 -49.84 -0.20
C ASN A 20 7.17 -49.26 0.06
N ARG A 21 7.47 -48.07 -0.47
CA ARG A 21 8.77 -47.40 -0.30
C ARG A 21 8.67 -46.11 0.51
N TYR A 22 7.60 -45.95 1.30
CA TYR A 22 7.34 -44.72 2.06
C TYR A 22 8.52 -44.35 2.97
N SER A 23 9.22 -45.33 3.53
CA SER A 23 10.40 -45.09 4.37
C SER A 23 11.53 -44.38 3.63
N VAL A 24 11.78 -44.71 2.36
CA VAL A 24 12.83 -44.06 1.56
C VAL A 24 12.40 -42.66 1.17
N ILE A 25 11.13 -42.50 0.77
CA ILE A 25 10.55 -41.19 0.39
C ILE A 25 10.59 -40.23 1.59
N LEU A 26 10.24 -40.72 2.78
CA LEU A 26 10.22 -39.91 3.99
C LEU A 26 11.64 -39.54 4.43
N LEU A 27 12.60 -40.46 4.29
CA LEU A 27 14.02 -40.19 4.56
C LEU A 27 14.58 -39.09 3.65
N THR A 28 14.35 -39.20 2.34
CA THR A 28 14.84 -38.19 1.38
C THR A 28 14.13 -36.86 1.54
N PHE A 29 12.82 -36.87 1.80
CA PHE A 29 12.07 -35.67 2.14
C PHE A 29 12.64 -34.98 3.38
N PHE A 30 12.89 -35.74 4.45
CA PHE A 30 13.43 -35.18 5.68
C PHE A 30 14.87 -34.68 5.51
N LEU A 31 15.68 -35.37 4.70
CA LEU A 31 17.03 -34.93 4.35
C LEU A 31 17.00 -33.57 3.63
N VAL A 32 16.16 -33.42 2.61
CA VAL A 32 15.99 -32.15 1.87
C VAL A 32 15.37 -31.08 2.75
N PHE A 33 14.43 -31.44 3.63
CA PHE A 33 13.82 -30.51 4.57
C PHE A 33 14.84 -29.95 5.55
N MET A 34 15.71 -30.80 6.12
CA MET A 34 16.79 -30.38 6.98
C MET A 34 17.77 -29.43 6.27
N THR A 35 18.18 -29.73 5.04
CA THR A 35 19.09 -28.84 4.29
C THR A 35 18.44 -27.50 3.99
N ALA A 36 17.18 -27.49 3.56
CA ALA A 36 16.41 -26.26 3.36
C ALA A 36 16.25 -25.46 4.66
N MET A 37 16.00 -26.14 5.78
CA MET A 37 15.90 -25.52 7.10
C MET A 37 17.22 -24.82 7.47
N VAL A 38 18.37 -25.50 7.32
CA VAL A 38 19.68 -24.90 7.58
C VAL A 38 19.90 -23.65 6.73
N ILE A 39 19.61 -23.73 5.42
CA ILE A 39 19.75 -22.57 4.51
C ILE A 39 18.84 -21.41 4.95
N ALA A 40 17.58 -21.71 5.30
CA ALA A 40 16.62 -20.69 5.74
C ALA A 40 17.03 -20.04 7.07
N TYR A 41 17.63 -20.77 8.01
CA TYR A 41 18.15 -20.20 9.26
C TYR A 41 19.38 -19.33 9.06
N LEU A 42 20.22 -19.66 8.07
CA LEU A 42 21.41 -18.88 7.74
C LEU A 42 21.09 -17.64 6.90
N LEU A 43 19.95 -17.63 6.21
CA LEU A 43 19.51 -16.49 5.42
C LEU A 43 19.15 -15.32 6.36
N PRO A 44 19.87 -14.19 6.30
CA PRO A 44 19.55 -13.04 7.12
C PRO A 44 18.21 -12.43 6.69
N PRO A 45 17.44 -11.84 7.62
CA PRO A 45 16.21 -11.16 7.27
C PRO A 45 16.50 -9.90 6.45
N GLU A 46 15.88 -9.78 5.28
CA GLU A 46 15.90 -8.56 4.48
C GLU A 46 14.74 -7.64 4.90
N TYR A 47 15.06 -6.41 5.31
CA TYR A 47 14.09 -5.40 5.70
C TYR A 47 13.97 -4.31 4.62
N LEU A 48 12.75 -4.03 4.18
CA LEU A 48 12.48 -2.95 3.22
C LEU A 48 12.07 -1.67 3.94
N GLY A 49 12.90 -0.63 3.87
CA GLY A 49 12.56 0.72 4.30
C GLY A 49 11.89 1.51 3.16
N ARG A 50 10.68 2.03 3.39
CA ARG A 50 10.00 2.97 2.47
C ARG A 50 9.95 4.35 3.10
N VAL A 51 10.47 5.36 2.42
CA VAL A 51 10.39 6.77 2.82
C VAL A 51 9.67 7.56 1.72
N GLN A 52 8.74 8.42 2.12
CA GLN A 52 8.11 9.40 1.23
C GLN A 52 8.69 10.79 1.55
N ILE A 53 9.17 11.50 0.54
CA ILE A 53 9.77 12.84 0.68
C ILE A 53 8.77 13.87 0.15
N GLN A 54 8.38 14.83 1.00
CA GLN A 54 7.56 15.97 0.61
C GLN A 54 8.44 17.22 0.48
N VAL A 55 8.42 17.86 -0.68
CA VAL A 55 9.09 19.16 -0.89
C VAL A 55 8.12 20.28 -0.51
N GLN A 56 8.31 20.87 0.66
CA GLN A 56 7.58 22.09 1.06
C GLN A 56 8.31 23.31 0.51
N ARG A 57 7.62 24.18 -0.22
CA ARG A 57 8.15 25.51 -0.54
C ARG A 57 7.89 26.39 0.67
N GLU A 58 8.96 26.94 1.24
CA GLU A 58 8.84 28.06 2.16
C GLU A 58 8.34 29.25 1.33
N ALA A 59 7.03 29.51 1.38
CA ALA A 59 6.50 30.75 0.87
C ALA A 59 7.08 31.83 1.78
N ARG A 60 8.17 32.48 1.35
CA ARG A 60 8.49 33.79 1.90
C ARG A 60 7.21 34.59 1.78
N ASP A 61 6.73 35.05 2.92
CA ASP A 61 5.50 35.81 3.07
C ASP A 61 5.51 36.90 2.00
N LEU A 62 4.79 36.67 0.90
CA LEU A 62 4.61 37.67 -0.12
C LEU A 62 3.71 38.68 0.58
N GLU A 63 4.27 39.80 1.02
CA GLU A 63 3.53 40.96 1.45
C GLU A 63 2.71 41.45 0.24
N VAL A 64 1.56 40.81 -0.02
CA VAL A 64 0.60 41.16 -1.08
C VAL A 64 -0.07 42.52 -0.78
N PHE A 65 0.20 43.11 0.38
CA PHE A 65 -0.23 44.44 0.79
C PHE A 65 0.95 45.41 0.97
N ARG A 66 1.78 45.58 -0.06
CA ARG A 66 2.58 46.80 -0.20
C ARG A 66 2.05 47.65 -1.34
N GLU A 67 1.11 48.53 -0.97
CA GLU A 67 0.77 49.71 -1.76
C GLU A 67 2.06 50.46 -2.08
N THR A 68 2.25 50.82 -3.35
CA THR A 68 3.40 51.58 -3.91
C THR A 68 4.47 50.74 -4.62
N GLY A 69 4.16 50.42 -5.88
CA GLY A 69 4.94 50.94 -7.00
C GLY A 69 6.36 50.43 -7.15
N THR A 70 6.53 49.19 -7.63
CA THR A 70 7.61 48.86 -8.59
C THR A 70 7.23 47.59 -9.34
N VAL A 71 6.94 47.72 -10.63
CA VAL A 71 6.85 46.59 -11.57
C VAL A 71 8.27 46.07 -11.82
N GLY A 72 8.81 45.37 -10.83
CA GLY A 72 10.09 44.67 -10.90
C GLY A 72 9.84 43.17 -11.08
N ASN A 73 10.14 42.66 -12.28
CA ASN A 73 10.36 41.25 -12.58
C ASN A 73 9.13 40.32 -12.61
N LEU A 74 8.22 40.54 -13.57
CA LEU A 74 7.14 39.61 -13.93
C LEU A 74 7.61 38.40 -14.78
N GLY A 75 8.85 37.92 -14.58
CA GLY A 75 9.50 36.99 -15.52
C GLY A 75 9.87 35.59 -14.98
N ALA A 76 9.85 35.36 -13.66
CA ALA A 76 10.42 34.13 -13.10
C ALA A 76 9.55 33.39 -12.05
N ASP A 77 8.47 34.00 -11.56
CA ASP A 77 7.69 33.45 -10.42
C ASP A 77 6.37 32.76 -10.83
N SER A 78 6.00 32.76 -12.12
CA SER A 78 4.68 32.31 -12.59
C SER A 78 4.59 30.83 -13.02
N LEU A 79 5.69 30.07 -12.97
CA LEU A 79 5.71 28.61 -13.21
C LEU A 79 6.66 27.97 -12.19
N PRO A 80 6.16 27.32 -11.11
CA PRO A 80 5.30 26.14 -11.20
C PRO A 80 4.23 26.08 -10.08
N TYR A 81 3.30 27.03 -10.04
CA TYR A 81 2.13 26.93 -9.16
C TYR A 81 1.29 25.68 -9.47
N MET A 82 1.13 25.35 -10.76
CA MET A 82 0.30 24.22 -11.19
C MET A 82 0.85 22.86 -10.74
N THR A 83 2.16 22.62 -10.82
CA THR A 83 2.78 21.35 -10.39
C THR A 83 2.78 21.20 -8.87
N PHE A 84 2.97 22.30 -8.13
CA PHE A 84 2.85 22.28 -6.67
C PHE A 84 1.42 21.95 -6.23
N MET A 85 0.42 22.59 -6.83
CA MET A 85 -1.00 22.32 -6.53
C MET A 85 -1.37 20.86 -6.82
N GLN A 86 -0.89 20.29 -7.93
CA GLN A 86 -1.09 18.87 -8.24
C GLN A 86 -0.55 17.95 -7.14
N THR A 87 0.68 18.18 -6.67
CA THR A 87 1.27 17.40 -5.58
C THR A 87 0.50 17.60 -4.26
N GLN A 88 0.06 18.81 -3.95
CA GLN A 88 -0.74 19.05 -2.73
C GLN A 88 -2.11 18.36 -2.81
N PHE A 89 -2.78 18.39 -3.96
CA PHE A 89 -4.03 17.63 -4.15
C PHE A 89 -3.82 16.13 -4.00
N GLU A 90 -2.72 15.59 -4.54
CA GLU A 90 -2.37 14.18 -4.39
C GLU A 90 -2.09 13.81 -2.92
N ILE A 91 -1.45 14.70 -2.15
CA ILE A 91 -1.21 14.50 -0.71
C ILE A 91 -2.53 14.54 0.08
N ILE A 92 -3.43 15.47 -0.23
CA ILE A 92 -4.75 15.56 0.40
C ILE A 92 -5.61 14.33 0.08
N GLN A 93 -5.50 13.81 -1.14
CA GLN A 93 -6.16 12.58 -1.60
C GLN A 93 -5.45 11.30 -1.17
N SER A 94 -4.29 11.40 -0.53
CA SER A 94 -3.51 10.23 -0.15
C SER A 94 -4.23 9.42 0.93
N ARG A 95 -4.01 8.11 0.92
CA ARG A 95 -4.65 7.18 1.85
C ARG A 95 -4.39 7.53 3.31
N GLU A 96 -3.17 7.96 3.61
CA GLU A 96 -2.75 8.29 4.98
C GLU A 96 -3.46 9.55 5.48
N THR A 97 -3.55 10.61 4.66
CA THR A 97 -4.30 11.83 5.01
C THR A 97 -5.78 11.56 5.19
N LEU A 98 -6.39 10.78 4.28
CA LEU A 98 -7.81 10.40 4.36
C LEU A 98 -8.12 9.59 5.63
N LYS A 99 -7.22 8.68 6.03
CA LYS A 99 -7.32 7.91 7.28
C LYS A 99 -7.17 8.79 8.51
N GLU A 100 -6.23 9.72 8.50
CA GLU A 100 -6.05 10.69 9.58
C GLU A 100 -7.33 11.51 9.80
N VAL A 101 -7.99 11.93 8.73
CA VAL A 101 -9.28 12.65 8.81
C VAL A 101 -10.41 11.76 9.35
N ILE A 102 -10.42 10.47 9.04
CA ILE A 102 -11.42 9.52 9.56
C ILE A 102 -11.27 9.31 11.07
N ASN A 103 -10.04 9.18 11.54
CA ASN A 103 -9.74 8.88 12.94
C ASN A 103 -9.73 10.14 13.82
N ASN A 104 -9.13 11.22 13.35
CA ASN A 104 -8.82 12.42 14.14
C ASN A 104 -9.39 13.71 13.55
N GLY A 105 -10.20 13.63 12.50
CA GLY A 105 -10.79 14.79 11.84
C GLY A 105 -11.63 15.63 12.80
N LYS A 106 -11.41 16.95 12.77
CA LYS A 106 -12.16 17.95 13.55
C LYS A 106 -12.92 18.91 12.63
N ASP A 107 -14.09 19.33 13.08
CA ASP A 107 -14.91 20.30 12.36
C ASP A 107 -14.31 21.70 12.55
N SER A 108 -14.80 22.69 11.80
CA SER A 108 -14.44 24.10 11.93
C SER A 108 -14.60 24.62 13.37
N LEU A 109 -15.48 23.98 14.15
CA LEU A 109 -15.74 24.24 15.57
C LEU A 109 -14.89 23.38 16.54
N GLY A 110 -13.91 22.63 16.04
CA GLY A 110 -12.99 21.81 16.82
C GLY A 110 -13.55 20.48 17.35
N GLN A 111 -14.78 20.12 16.99
CA GLN A 111 -15.44 18.88 17.42
C GLN A 111 -15.01 17.68 16.58
N PRO A 112 -14.86 16.46 17.16
CA PRO A 112 -14.51 15.27 16.39
C PRO A 112 -15.64 14.90 15.41
N LEU A 113 -15.29 14.66 14.14
CA LEU A 113 -16.26 14.36 13.08
C LEU A 113 -16.98 13.02 13.28
N ASN A 114 -16.38 12.09 14.04
CA ASN A 114 -16.89 10.74 14.31
C ASN A 114 -17.43 10.06 13.04
N LEU A 115 -16.61 10.04 11.97
CA LEU A 115 -17.01 9.59 10.65
C LEU A 115 -17.34 8.09 10.60
N LEU A 116 -16.68 7.28 11.44
CA LEU A 116 -17.01 5.86 11.57
C LEU A 116 -18.44 5.67 12.09
N THR A 117 -18.84 6.44 13.10
CA THR A 117 -20.21 6.34 13.63
C THR A 117 -21.26 6.77 12.61
N LYS A 118 -20.95 7.77 11.77
CA LYS A 118 -21.89 8.31 10.77
C LYS A 118 -21.97 7.48 9.48
N TRP A 119 -20.86 6.88 9.03
CA TRP A 119 -20.78 6.25 7.70
C TRP A 119 -20.57 4.74 7.74
N GLY A 120 -20.32 4.15 8.91
CA GLY A 120 -20.26 2.70 9.12
C GLY A 120 -19.09 2.27 10.01
N PRO A 121 -19.20 1.11 10.67
CA PRO A 121 -18.23 0.66 11.67
C PRO A 121 -16.83 0.33 11.12
N SER A 122 -16.69 0.20 9.80
CA SER A 122 -15.41 -0.15 9.16
C SER A 122 -14.69 1.10 8.63
N GLU A 123 -13.42 1.24 9.02
CA GLU A 123 -12.49 2.26 8.51
C GLU A 123 -12.38 2.20 6.98
N GLU A 124 -12.50 1.01 6.39
CA GLU A 124 -12.42 0.81 4.93
C GLU A 124 -13.66 1.33 4.19
N ASP A 125 -14.83 1.24 4.80
CA ASP A 125 -16.08 1.72 4.21
C ASP A 125 -16.14 3.25 4.29
N ALA A 126 -15.76 3.82 5.43
CA ALA A 126 -15.59 5.26 5.59
C ALA A 126 -14.55 5.83 4.61
N PHE A 127 -13.42 5.13 4.43
CA PHE A 127 -12.39 5.49 3.46
C PHE A 127 -12.92 5.50 2.03
N ARG A 128 -13.67 4.47 1.62
CA ARG A 128 -14.23 4.36 0.27
C ARG A 128 -15.20 5.49 -0.04
N ILE A 129 -16.05 5.85 0.93
CA ILE A 129 -17.02 6.95 0.81
C ILE A 129 -16.31 8.29 0.73
N LEU A 130 -15.31 8.52 1.59
CA LEU A 130 -14.53 9.76 1.62
C LEU A 130 -13.76 9.92 0.32
N LYS A 131 -13.06 8.88 -0.14
CA LYS A 131 -12.34 8.89 -1.42
C LYS A 131 -13.26 9.26 -2.59
N LYS A 132 -14.43 8.62 -2.68
CA LYS A 132 -15.44 8.93 -3.72
C LYS A 132 -15.88 10.40 -3.67
N LYS A 133 -16.04 10.98 -2.48
CA LYS A 133 -16.45 12.39 -2.32
C LYS A 133 -15.35 13.40 -2.64
N VAL A 134 -14.08 13.03 -2.49
CA VAL A 134 -12.94 13.91 -2.80
C VAL A 134 -12.60 13.88 -4.30
N GLU A 135 -12.92 12.78 -4.98
CA GLU A 135 -12.76 12.62 -6.43
C GLU A 135 -13.92 13.21 -7.26
N THR A 136 -15.06 13.54 -6.64
CA THR A 136 -16.24 14.16 -7.29
C THR A 136 -16.22 15.67 -7.13
#